data_AF-A0AAD5CKL6-F1
#
_entry.id   AF-A0AAD5CKL6-F1
#
_cell.length_a   1.000
_cell.length_b   1.000
_cell.length_c   1.000
_cell.angle_alpha   90.00
_cell.angle_beta   90.00
_cell.angle_gamma   90.00
#
_symmetry.space_group_name_H-M   'P 1'
#
loop_
_entity.id
_entity.type
_entity.pdbx_description
1 polymer ?
#
loop_
_entity_poly.entity_id
_entity_poly.type
_entity_poly.pdbx_seq_one_letter_code
_entity_poly.pdbx_strand_id
1 'polypeptide(L)'
;MNRNEIAIICTDSLSADVELEQQIKEAGKQLLHPPDYVDALLPVLDRVEKLLSKVDQSPKRSMIEALKPSMRALIQDRYLKHLDVNLKVAIASCISEITRITDDNQMKDARVLNVL
;
A
#
# COMPACT_ATOMS: atom_id res chain seq x y z
N MET A 1 13.93 0.97 32.45
CA MET A 1 13.55 1.94 31.41
C MET A 1 13.15 3.23 32.07
N ASN A 2 13.91 4.29 31.80
CA ASN A 2 13.64 5.63 32.33
C ASN A 2 12.60 6.35 31.45
N ARG A 3 11.94 7.39 31.99
CA ARG A 3 10.90 8.15 31.26
C ARG A 3 11.43 8.81 29.97
N ASN A 4 12.73 9.11 29.91
CA ASN A 4 13.35 9.78 28.77
C ASN A 4 13.60 8.80 27.60
N GLU A 5 13.96 7.55 27.89
CA GLU A 5 14.11 6.46 26.92
C GLU A 5 12.77 6.16 26.24
N ILE A 6 11.67 6.15 26.99
CA ILE A 6 10.33 5.93 26.44
C ILE A 6 9.93 7.06 25.47
N ALA A 7 10.21 8.32 25.81
CA ALA A 7 9.86 9.46 24.97
C ALA A 7 10.64 9.50 23.64
N ILE A 8 11.93 9.11 23.66
CA ILE A 8 12.76 9.03 22.45
C ILE A 8 12.25 7.91 21.53
N ILE A 9 12.00 6.71 22.06
CA ILE A 9 11.48 5.57 21.28
C ILE A 9 10.12 5.90 20.63
N CYS A 10 9.21 6.57 21.36
CA CYS A 10 7.92 6.98 20.80
C CYS A 10 8.07 8.01 19.67
N THR A 11 9.05 8.91 19.75
CA THR A 11 9.29 9.95 18.73
C THR A 11 9.86 9.34 17.45
N ASP A 12 10.83 8.44 17.58
CA ASP A 12 11.44 7.74 16.44
C ASP A 12 10.42 6.83 15.72
N SER A 13 9.59 6.11 16.49
CA SER A 13 8.52 5.27 15.93
C SER A 13 7.46 6.08 15.19
N LEU A 14 7.10 7.27 15.70
CA LEU A 14 6.12 8.15 15.03
C LEU A 14 6.68 8.73 13.73
N SER A 15 7.97 9.08 13.70
CA SER A 15 8.66 9.56 12.49
C SER A 15 8.71 8.49 11.40
N ALA A 16 9.03 7.25 11.76
CA ALA A 16 9.09 6.13 10.83
C ALA A 16 7.72 5.83 10.19
N ASP A 17 6.65 5.94 10.99
CA ASP A 17 5.27 5.79 10.54
C ASP A 17 4.88 6.85 9.49
N VAL A 18 5.20 8.12 9.75
CA VAL A 18 4.92 9.23 8.83
C VAL A 18 5.71 9.07 7.54
N GLU A 19 6.97 8.62 7.63
CA GLU A 19 7.79 8.35 6.46
C GLU A 19 7.21 7.21 5.62
N LEU A 20 6.78 6.12 6.27
CA LEU A 20 6.14 4.98 5.61
C LEU A 20 4.85 5.41 4.89
N GLU A 21 3.99 6.19 5.54
CA GLU A 21 2.79 6.76 4.93
C GLU A 21 3.12 7.56 3.66
N GLN A 22 4.12 8.42 3.73
CA GLN A 22 4.53 9.26 2.61
C GLN A 22 5.11 8.41 1.46
N GLN A 23 5.91 7.39 1.77
CA GLN A 23 6.46 6.48 0.76
C GLN A 23 5.35 5.68 0.05
N ILE A 24 4.39 5.13 0.80
CA ILE A 24 3.23 4.41 0.24
C ILE A 24 2.42 5.33 -0.67
N LYS A 25 2.13 6.55 -0.21
CA LYS A 25 1.35 7.53 -0.96
C LYS A 25 2.00 7.89 -2.29
N GLU A 26 3.31 8.14 -2.30
CA GLU A 26 4.03 8.48 -3.54
C GLU A 26 4.15 7.27 -4.48
N ALA A 27 4.43 6.08 -3.96
CA ALA A 27 4.47 4.87 -4.77
C ALA A 27 3.11 4.56 -5.41
N GLY A 28 2.01 4.73 -4.65
CA GLY A 28 0.66 4.57 -5.17
C GLY A 28 0.28 5.62 -6.23
N LYS A 29 0.75 6.87 -6.11
CA LYS A 29 0.57 7.89 -7.17
C LYS A 29 1.34 7.55 -8.45
N GLN A 30 2.54 7.00 -8.32
CA GLN A 30 3.33 6.51 -9.45
C GLN A 30 2.61 5.35 -10.14
N LEU A 31 2.01 4.43 -9.37
CA LEU A 31 1.14 3.41 -9.95
C LEU A 31 -0.09 4.03 -10.61
N LEU A 32 -0.69 5.09 -10.08
CA LEU A 32 -1.90 5.68 -10.66
C LEU A 32 -1.62 6.38 -12.01
N HIS A 33 -0.43 6.96 -12.16
CA HIS A 33 0.04 7.62 -13.38
C HIS A 33 1.37 6.99 -13.84
N PRO A 34 1.32 5.73 -14.30
CA PRO A 34 2.53 5.04 -14.71
C PRO A 34 3.09 5.72 -15.96
N PRO A 35 4.42 5.84 -16.10
CA PRO A 35 5.01 6.24 -17.36
C PRO A 35 4.58 5.28 -18.48
N ASP A 36 4.51 5.77 -19.71
CA ASP A 36 3.96 5.04 -20.88
C ASP A 36 4.66 3.68 -21.17
N TYR A 37 5.78 3.38 -20.52
CA TYR A 37 6.55 2.16 -20.66
C TYR A 37 6.21 1.12 -19.58
N VAL A 38 5.67 -0.02 -20.00
CA VAL A 38 5.29 -1.17 -19.17
C VAL A 38 6.46 -1.75 -18.36
N ASP A 39 7.69 -1.68 -18.88
CA ASP A 39 8.89 -2.22 -18.22
C ASP A 39 9.24 -1.51 -16.91
N ALA A 40 8.77 -0.28 -16.71
CA ALA A 40 8.95 0.46 -15.47
C ALA A 40 7.94 0.07 -14.38
N LEU A 41 6.94 -0.77 -14.69
CA LEU A 41 5.83 -1.03 -13.79
C LEU A 41 6.13 -2.11 -12.74
N LEU A 42 6.88 -3.17 -13.10
CA LEU A 42 7.30 -4.22 -12.17
C LEU A 42 8.09 -3.65 -10.97
N PRO A 43 9.13 -2.80 -11.16
CA PRO A 43 9.85 -2.20 -10.04
C PRO A 43 8.97 -1.35 -9.11
N VAL A 44 7.96 -0.69 -9.66
CA VAL A 44 7.02 0.12 -8.86
C VAL A 44 6.12 -0.79 -8.03
N LEU A 45 5.61 -1.90 -8.60
CA LEU A 45 4.82 -2.88 -7.87
C LEU A 45 5.63 -3.59 -6.78
N ASP A 46 6.87 -3.99 -7.06
CA ASP A 46 7.76 -4.58 -6.05
C ASP A 46 8.01 -3.60 -4.89
N ARG A 47 8.16 -2.30 -5.19
CA ARG A 47 8.31 -1.28 -4.15
C ARG A 47 7.03 -1.15 -3.34
N VAL A 48 5.86 -1.15 -3.99
CA VAL A 48 4.57 -1.04 -3.30
C VAL A 48 4.34 -2.25 -2.40
N GLU A 49 4.54 -3.47 -2.89
CA GLU A 49 4.46 -4.71 -2.10
C GLU A 49 5.34 -4.64 -0.85
N LYS A 50 6.62 -4.28 -0.99
CA LYS A 50 7.56 -4.13 0.15
C LYS A 50 7.16 -3.06 1.17
N LEU A 51 6.43 -2.03 0.74
CA LEU A 51 5.93 -1.02 1.66
C LEU A 51 4.66 -1.50 2.36
N LEU A 52 3.76 -2.17 1.63
CA LEU A 52 2.53 -2.75 2.17
C LEU A 52 2.83 -3.84 3.22
N SER A 53 3.85 -4.68 2.99
CA SER A 53 4.23 -5.73 3.94
C SER A 53 4.73 -5.22 5.30
N LYS A 54 5.07 -3.93 5.40
CA LYS A 54 5.45 -3.26 6.65
C LYS A 54 4.26 -2.66 7.41
N VAL A 55 3.08 -2.64 6.80
CA VAL A 55 1.88 -2.06 7.43
C VAL A 55 1.20 -3.14 8.26
N ASP A 56 0.99 -2.85 9.54
CA ASP A 56 0.25 -3.72 10.43
C ASP A 56 -1.24 -3.80 10.06
N GLN A 57 -1.91 -4.84 10.54
CA GLN A 57 -3.36 -4.99 10.36
C GLN A 57 -4.11 -3.90 11.12
N SER A 58 -5.27 -3.49 10.58
CA SER A 58 -6.10 -2.43 11.16
C SER A 58 -5.33 -1.12 11.42
N PRO A 59 -4.66 -0.55 10.40
CA PRO A 59 -3.83 0.61 10.62
C PRO A 59 -4.69 1.85 10.91
N LYS A 60 -4.05 2.88 11.48
CA LYS A 60 -4.67 4.19 11.73
C LYS A 60 -5.18 4.83 10.44
N ARG A 61 -6.14 5.76 10.59
CA ARG A 61 -6.80 6.44 9.46
C ARG A 61 -5.83 7.11 8.48
N SER A 62 -4.76 7.74 8.96
CA SER A 62 -3.77 8.41 8.09
C SER A 62 -3.11 7.43 7.12
N MET A 63 -2.77 6.23 7.62
CA MET A 63 -2.22 5.15 6.80
C MET A 63 -3.24 4.63 5.79
N ILE A 64 -4.51 4.46 6.17
CA ILE A 64 -5.58 4.11 5.21
C ILE A 64 -5.69 5.17 4.10
N GLU A 65 -5.61 6.45 4.42
CA GLU A 65 -5.60 7.52 3.40
C GLU A 65 -4.37 7.44 2.49
N ALA A 66 -3.20 7.08 3.04
CA ALA A 66 -1.98 6.87 2.27
C ALA A 66 -2.07 5.67 1.31
N LEU A 67 -2.83 4.63 1.66
CA LEU A 67 -3.03 3.41 0.86
C LEU A 67 -3.98 3.60 -0.35
N LYS A 68 -4.90 4.57 -0.28
CA LYS A 68 -5.93 4.78 -1.32
C LYS A 68 -5.41 4.90 -2.75
N PRO A 69 -4.31 5.64 -3.04
CA PRO A 69 -3.76 5.72 -4.39
C PRO A 69 -3.35 4.34 -4.93
N SER A 70 -2.70 3.51 -4.11
CA SER A 70 -2.29 2.15 -4.48
C SER A 70 -3.50 1.25 -4.74
N MET A 71 -4.49 1.27 -3.84
CA MET A 71 -5.73 0.49 -4.02
C MET A 71 -6.44 0.86 -5.32
N ARG A 72 -6.60 2.16 -5.60
CA ARG A 72 -7.23 2.65 -6.82
C ARG A 72 -6.46 2.29 -8.08
N ALA A 73 -5.12 2.29 -8.03
CA ALA A 73 -4.32 1.93 -9.18
C ALA A 73 -4.47 0.45 -9.51
N LEU A 74 -4.36 -0.45 -8.52
CA LEU A 74 -4.31 -1.90 -8.71
C LEU A 74 -5.60 -2.50 -9.30
N ILE A 75 -6.73 -1.79 -9.23
CA ILE A 75 -8.02 -2.23 -9.79
C ILE A 75 -8.34 -1.68 -11.18
N GLN A 76 -7.47 -0.85 -11.76
CA GLN A 76 -7.74 -0.32 -13.10
C GLN A 76 -7.58 -1.41 -14.15
N ASP A 77 -8.52 -1.47 -15.10
CA ASP A 77 -8.59 -2.46 -16.19
C ASP A 77 -7.28 -2.64 -16.98
N ARG A 78 -6.45 -1.58 -17.05
CA ARG A 78 -5.13 -1.62 -17.69
C ARG A 78 -4.18 -2.65 -17.05
N TYR A 79 -4.45 -3.03 -15.79
CA TYR A 79 -3.72 -4.07 -15.07
C TYR A 79 -4.33 -5.47 -15.24
N LEU A 80 -5.49 -5.58 -15.86
CA LEU A 80 -6.21 -6.85 -15.97
C LEU A 80 -6.14 -7.44 -17.38
N LYS A 81 -5.91 -6.61 -18.41
CA LYS A 81 -5.86 -7.02 -19.82
C LYS A 81 -4.46 -6.79 -20.40
N HIS A 82 -3.87 -7.85 -20.97
CA HIS A 82 -2.58 -7.87 -21.68
C HIS A 82 -1.28 -7.77 -20.86
N LEU A 83 -1.33 -7.96 -19.54
CA LEU A 83 -0.12 -7.98 -18.72
C LEU A 83 0.63 -9.32 -18.74
N ASP A 84 1.97 -9.23 -18.69
CA ASP A 84 2.88 -10.35 -18.45
C ASP A 84 2.56 -11.09 -17.14
N VAL A 85 2.90 -12.38 -17.08
CA VAL A 85 2.63 -13.23 -15.91
C VAL A 85 3.30 -12.68 -14.65
N ASN A 86 4.53 -12.19 -14.74
CA ASN A 86 5.24 -11.64 -13.58
C ASN A 86 4.50 -10.43 -13.00
N LEU A 87 3.96 -9.60 -13.88
CA LEU A 87 3.24 -8.40 -13.50
C LEU A 87 1.91 -8.74 -12.83
N LYS A 88 1.20 -9.76 -13.33
CA LYS A 88 -0.01 -10.30 -12.68
C LYS A 88 0.28 -10.86 -11.29
N VAL A 89 1.38 -11.59 -11.12
CA VAL A 89 1.81 -12.12 -9.81
C VAL A 89 2.11 -10.97 -8.85
N ALA A 90 2.83 -9.94 -9.29
CA ALA A 90 3.13 -8.77 -8.47
C ALA A 90 1.86 -8.02 -8.04
N ILE A 91 0.89 -7.83 -8.95
CA ILE A 91 -0.40 -7.22 -8.62
C ILE A 91 -1.17 -8.06 -7.61
N ALA A 92 -1.24 -9.38 -7.80
CA ALA A 92 -1.92 -10.28 -6.87
C ALA A 92 -1.27 -10.26 -5.47
N SER A 93 0.05 -10.14 -5.40
CA SER A 93 0.78 -9.96 -4.15
C SER A 93 0.40 -8.66 -3.44
N CYS A 94 0.40 -7.53 -4.16
CA CYS A 94 -0.04 -6.24 -3.62
C CYS A 94 -1.48 -6.26 -3.12
N ILE A 95 -2.39 -6.91 -3.85
CA ILE A 95 -3.79 -7.06 -3.45
C ILE A 95 -3.89 -7.91 -2.18
N SER A 96 -3.14 -9.01 -2.10
CA SER A 96 -3.11 -9.88 -0.91
C SER A 96 -2.66 -9.12 0.34
N GLU A 97 -1.64 -8.26 0.21
CA GLU A 97 -1.21 -7.39 1.31
C GLU A 97 -2.26 -6.35 1.69
N ILE A 98 -2.93 -5.73 0.72
CA ILE A 98 -4.06 -4.82 1.00
C ILE A 98 -5.15 -5.54 1.79
N THR A 99 -5.53 -6.75 1.38
CA THR A 99 -6.52 -7.57 2.09
C THR A 99 -6.05 -7.89 3.52
N ARG A 100 -4.76 -8.27 3.70
CA ARG A 100 -4.18 -8.52 5.03
C ARG A 100 -4.28 -7.28 5.94
N ILE A 101 -3.98 -6.10 5.40
CA ILE A 101 -3.97 -4.82 6.14
C ILE A 101 -5.41 -4.42 6.54
N THR A 102 -6.38 -4.57 5.63
CA THR A 102 -7.73 -4.06 5.87
C THR A 102 -8.56 -4.90 6.82
N ASP A 103 -8.29 -6.21 6.94
CA ASP A 103 -9.03 -7.19 7.76
C ASP A 103 -10.56 -7.22 7.53
N ASP A 104 -11.17 -8.39 7.71
CA ASP A 104 -12.57 -8.67 7.38
C ASP A 104 -13.56 -7.82 8.24
N ASN A 105 -13.08 -7.28 9.37
CA ASN A 105 -13.88 -6.41 10.23
C ASN A 105 -14.02 -4.97 9.72
N GLN A 106 -13.10 -4.44 8.89
CA GLN A 106 -13.34 -3.17 8.18
C GLN A 106 -14.05 -3.37 6.84
N MET A 107 -14.10 -4.61 6.33
CA MET A 107 -14.83 -4.97 5.10
C MET A 107 -16.36 -4.98 5.25
N LYS A 108 -16.90 -4.89 6.47
CA LYS A 108 -18.36 -4.83 6.72
C LYS A 108 -19.00 -3.49 6.35
N ASP A 109 -18.21 -2.42 6.23
CA ASP A 109 -18.68 -1.19 5.61
C ASP A 109 -18.59 -1.39 4.09
N ALA A 110 -19.74 -1.63 3.46
CA ALA A 110 -19.94 -2.05 2.07
C ALA A 110 -19.39 -1.11 0.96
N ARG A 111 -18.40 -0.28 1.27
CA ARG A 111 -17.76 0.69 0.36
C ARG A 111 -16.33 0.30 -0.03
N VAL A 112 -15.68 -0.63 0.68
CA VAL A 112 -14.33 -1.11 0.30
C VAL A 112 -14.41 -2.27 -0.70
N LEU A 113 -15.51 -3.04 -0.70
CA LEU A 113 -15.76 -4.09 -1.70
C LEU A 113 -16.02 -3.55 -3.12
N ASN A 114 -16.27 -2.24 -3.27
CA ASN A 114 -16.34 -1.57 -4.57
C ASN A 114 -14.96 -1.12 -5.09
N VAL A 115 -13.88 -1.52 -4.41
CA VAL A 115 -12.48 -1.21 -4.73
C VAL A 115 -11.66 -2.50 -4.97
N LEU A 116 -12.32 -3.64 -5.16
CA LEU A 116 -11.79 -4.87 -5.75
C LEU A 116 -12.75 -5.31 -6.86
#